data_AF-A0A8C3I3C9-F1
#
_entry.id   AF-A0A8C3I3C9-F1
#
_cell.length_a   1.000
_cell.length_b   1.000
_cell.length_c   1.000
_cell.angle_alpha   90.00
_cell.angle_beta   90.00
_cell.angle_gamma   90.00
#
_symmetry.space_group_name_H-M   'P 1'
#
loop_
_entity.id
_entity.type
_entity.pdbx_description
1 polymer ?
#
loop_
_entity_poly.entity_id
_entity_poly.type
_entity_poly.pdbx_seq_one_letter_code
_entity_poly.pdbx_strand_id
1 'polypeptide(L)'
;MKWGTFISFIFLVSFTESKTLPRRYRHVGKNISCIYVTVLSCCSVLAIFAQNVQEITYEEAAKMVKDVTDLAQKCVASKEDPTCLKPLTAIFLDEICHEQGLPEKYGLAACCAKTDPERNECFLSHKNSTPGFIPPFEKPDAEQGCKQYQEDRVALLGLYIYELARRHPFLYSPTILSGAGHYEELMKVCCKADDKNACFNEKVFLRESGLVEEQTCEILKKFGERALKALKLVQISQKFPKIDFATATKLATDTVHMHTECCHGDMMDCIHERVELSTYVCAHKDTVSTKLSDCCEKQETERSECIVNLENDDKPADLSPKVREFIEDKDVCEHFAKEQDAFLARFVYEYSRRHPEFSHLMLLRVSKGYQELLENCCKTSNPPECYGKGEEMLKKQVQESQELLKANCDFYKAHGEGCSFRLLVRYTKKMPQLSSRELLHFTKEMAAVGGKCCPLSEDKIFPCVDLVLGQICRRHYDSTINPKVCKCCSNSYALRRPCFSKLEIDEKYVPIPLTPDLFTFHEDLCATQETVLQKKKLLIRLVKYKPTITDEQLKSIITSFLGMREKCCKAEDHEACFGEEVASFFSHASLIKKEGRPGRCAYLYFKNLLQLPRMVPFRFLKKEPYCLHLNI
;
A
#
# COMPACT_ATOMS: atom_id res chain seq x y z
N MET A 1 -41.97 3.08 -18.11
CA MET A 1 -41.08 1.91 -18.03
C MET A 1 -39.88 2.34 -17.19
N LYS A 2 -39.58 1.61 -16.11
CA LYS A 2 -38.52 2.00 -15.16
C LYS A 2 -37.16 1.81 -15.83
N TRP A 3 -36.29 2.81 -15.72
CA TRP A 3 -34.93 2.84 -16.29
C TRP A 3 -34.10 1.58 -15.98
N GLY A 4 -34.35 0.92 -14.85
CA GLY A 4 -33.71 -0.35 -14.48
C GLY A 4 -33.85 -1.44 -15.55
N THR A 5 -35.00 -1.56 -16.23
CA THR A 5 -35.22 -2.61 -17.24
C THR A 5 -34.37 -2.40 -18.49
N PHE A 6 -34.00 -1.17 -18.83
CA PHE A 6 -33.17 -0.87 -20.01
C PHE A 6 -31.68 -1.10 -19.74
N ILE A 7 -31.25 -0.88 -18.49
CA ILE A 7 -29.87 -1.11 -18.04
C ILE A 7 -29.55 -2.61 -18.02
N SER A 8 -30.48 -3.47 -17.60
CA SER A 8 -30.25 -4.93 -17.56
C SER A 8 -30.05 -5.56 -18.95
N PHE A 9 -30.62 -4.99 -20.02
CA PHE A 9 -30.46 -5.52 -21.40
C PHE A 9 -29.06 -5.29 -21.98
N ILE A 10 -28.35 -4.22 -21.57
CA ILE A 10 -27.04 -3.85 -22.11
C ILE A 10 -25.95 -4.87 -21.69
N PHE A 11 -26.05 -5.46 -20.49
CA PHE A 11 -25.04 -6.40 -19.98
C PHE A 11 -25.28 -7.87 -20.35
N LEU A 12 -26.44 -8.23 -20.91
CA LEU A 12 -26.75 -9.63 -21.28
C LEU A 12 -25.98 -10.12 -22.52
N VAL A 13 -25.44 -9.21 -23.34
CA VAL A 13 -24.84 -9.55 -24.65
C VAL A 13 -23.34 -9.86 -24.56
N SER A 14 -22.65 -9.55 -23.44
CA SER A 14 -21.17 -9.48 -23.41
C SER A 14 -20.42 -10.75 -22.98
N PHE A 15 -21.07 -11.89 -22.73
CA PHE A 15 -20.40 -13.05 -22.10
C PHE A 15 -19.97 -14.18 -23.05
N THR A 16 -20.34 -14.18 -24.33
CA THR A 16 -20.24 -15.42 -25.14
C THR A 16 -19.27 -15.43 -26.32
N GLU A 17 -18.71 -14.30 -26.79
CA GLU A 17 -17.80 -14.34 -27.94
C GLU A 17 -16.62 -13.36 -27.80
N SER A 18 -15.43 -13.89 -27.52
CA SER A 18 -14.16 -13.17 -27.74
C SER A 18 -13.33 -13.97 -28.75
N LYS A 19 -13.22 -13.45 -29.98
CA LYS A 19 -12.29 -13.97 -31.00
C LYS A 19 -11.01 -13.14 -30.99
N THR A 20 -9.90 -13.84 -31.22
CA THR A 20 -8.49 -13.43 -31.27
C THR A 20 -8.21 -11.94 -31.48
N LEU A 21 -7.51 -11.36 -30.51
CA LEU A 21 -7.04 -9.96 -30.47
C LEU A 21 -5.79 -9.74 -31.35
N PRO A 22 -5.68 -8.62 -32.11
CA PRO A 22 -4.50 -8.30 -32.91
C PRO A 22 -3.32 -7.71 -32.09
N ARG A 23 -2.10 -7.92 -32.62
CA ARG A 23 -0.76 -7.85 -31.99
C ARG A 23 -0.18 -6.50 -31.53
N ARG A 24 -0.85 -5.35 -31.69
CA ARG A 24 -0.42 -4.01 -31.20
C ARG A 24 -1.40 -2.91 -31.62
N TYR A 25 -1.86 -2.07 -30.70
CA TYR A 25 -2.79 -0.98 -30.99
C TYR A 25 -2.12 0.30 -31.56
N ARG A 26 -0.97 0.73 -31.02
CA ARG A 26 -0.28 1.96 -31.47
C ARG A 26 0.54 1.85 -32.76
N HIS A 27 0.79 0.63 -33.27
CA HIS A 27 1.63 0.41 -34.45
C HIS A 27 1.02 -0.46 -35.55
N VAL A 28 -0.24 -0.88 -35.43
CA VAL A 28 -0.97 -1.58 -36.50
C VAL A 28 -2.16 -0.73 -36.92
N GLY A 29 -2.16 -0.36 -38.20
CA GLY A 29 -2.96 0.75 -38.74
C GLY A 29 -4.46 0.73 -38.42
N LYS A 30 -4.93 1.92 -38.05
CA LYS A 30 -6.22 2.58 -38.34
C LYS A 30 -7.55 1.85 -38.06
N ASN A 31 -7.70 0.53 -38.15
CA ASN A 31 -9.02 -0.12 -38.19
C ASN A 31 -9.41 -0.95 -36.95
N ILE A 32 -8.66 -0.86 -35.84
CA ILE A 32 -8.74 -1.84 -34.73
C ILE A 32 -9.43 -1.29 -33.46
N SER A 33 -9.50 0.04 -33.28
CA SER A 33 -9.95 0.71 -32.03
C SER A 33 -11.36 0.28 -31.57
N CYS A 34 -12.37 0.37 -32.43
CA CYS A 34 -13.73 0.05 -31.98
C CYS A 34 -14.09 -1.44 -32.03
N ILE A 35 -13.36 -2.26 -32.80
CA ILE A 35 -13.50 -3.73 -32.73
C ILE A 35 -13.11 -4.18 -31.31
N TYR A 36 -12.11 -3.53 -30.70
CA TYR A 36 -11.76 -3.75 -29.30
C TYR A 36 -12.88 -3.40 -28.32
N VAL A 37 -13.62 -2.32 -28.56
CA VAL A 37 -14.76 -1.96 -27.69
C VAL A 37 -15.90 -2.97 -27.80
N THR A 38 -16.12 -3.57 -28.98
CA THR A 38 -17.06 -4.69 -29.10
C THR A 38 -16.58 -5.99 -28.43
N VAL A 39 -15.28 -6.14 -28.19
CA VAL A 39 -14.69 -7.25 -27.41
C VAL A 39 -14.69 -6.94 -25.91
N LEU A 40 -14.80 -5.68 -25.50
CA LEU A 40 -14.94 -5.28 -24.11
C LEU A 40 -16.35 -5.51 -23.61
N SER A 41 -16.45 -5.92 -22.34
CA SER A 41 -17.72 -5.85 -21.63
C SER A 41 -18.02 -4.41 -21.22
N CYS A 42 -19.31 -4.05 -21.18
CA CYS A 42 -19.80 -2.77 -20.64
C CYS A 42 -19.25 -2.47 -19.23
N CYS A 43 -18.91 -3.53 -18.49
CA CYS A 43 -18.27 -3.47 -17.18
C CYS A 43 -16.91 -2.77 -17.18
N SER A 44 -16.07 -3.01 -18.20
CA SER A 44 -14.75 -2.36 -18.31
C SER A 44 -14.89 -0.86 -18.55
N VAL A 45 -15.81 -0.47 -19.44
CA VAL A 45 -16.09 0.93 -19.76
C VAL A 45 -16.64 1.66 -18.55
N LEU A 46 -17.54 1.02 -17.79
CA LEU A 46 -18.06 1.55 -16.53
C LEU A 46 -16.94 1.82 -15.53
N ALA A 47 -16.00 0.88 -15.37
CA ALA A 47 -14.84 1.06 -14.51
C ALA A 47 -13.97 2.24 -14.95
N ILE A 48 -13.71 2.39 -16.26
CA ILE A 48 -12.91 3.50 -16.79
C ILE A 48 -13.53 4.86 -16.45
N PHE A 49 -14.84 5.04 -16.67
CA PHE A 49 -15.51 6.30 -16.32
C PHE A 49 -15.51 6.56 -14.81
N ALA A 50 -15.82 5.54 -14.01
CA ALA A 50 -15.81 5.63 -12.55
C ALA A 50 -14.41 5.95 -11.98
N GLN A 51 -13.33 5.54 -12.66
CA GLN A 51 -11.96 5.85 -12.24
C GLN A 51 -11.50 7.24 -12.66
N ASN A 52 -11.93 7.73 -13.82
CA ASN A 52 -11.56 9.07 -14.31
C ASN A 52 -12.39 10.18 -13.67
N VAL A 53 -13.64 9.89 -13.29
CA VAL A 53 -14.54 10.84 -12.62
C VAL A 53 -15.10 10.16 -11.37
N GLN A 54 -14.29 10.05 -10.32
CA GLN A 54 -14.66 9.26 -9.14
C GLN A 54 -15.92 9.75 -8.42
N GLU A 55 -16.31 11.01 -8.58
CA GLU A 55 -17.53 11.59 -8.01
C GLU A 55 -18.76 11.52 -8.94
N ILE A 56 -18.60 10.97 -10.14
CA ILE A 56 -19.71 10.74 -11.08
C ILE A 56 -20.82 9.92 -10.43
N THR A 57 -22.08 10.09 -10.83
CA THR A 57 -23.14 9.16 -10.42
C THR A 57 -23.14 7.89 -11.25
N TYR A 58 -23.79 6.83 -10.73
CA TYR A 58 -23.92 5.57 -11.47
C TYR A 58 -24.69 5.77 -12.78
N GLU A 59 -25.75 6.58 -12.76
CA GLU A 59 -26.59 6.87 -13.92
C GLU A 59 -25.84 7.64 -15.01
N GLU A 60 -25.05 8.64 -14.62
CA GLU A 60 -24.21 9.41 -15.55
C GLU A 60 -23.14 8.51 -16.19
N ALA A 61 -22.47 7.66 -15.39
CA ALA A 61 -21.51 6.70 -15.92
C ALA A 61 -22.17 5.67 -16.86
N ALA A 62 -23.33 5.14 -16.50
CA ALA A 62 -24.07 4.18 -17.31
C ALA A 62 -24.54 4.79 -18.64
N LYS A 63 -24.88 6.09 -18.66
CA LYS A 63 -25.20 6.82 -19.88
C LYS A 63 -24.00 6.85 -20.82
N MET A 64 -22.83 7.28 -20.35
CA MET A 64 -21.62 7.33 -21.17
C MET A 64 -21.16 5.94 -21.63
N VAL A 65 -21.37 4.89 -20.81
CA VAL A 65 -21.13 3.49 -21.24
C VAL A 65 -21.96 3.16 -22.48
N LYS A 66 -23.24 3.55 -22.48
CA LYS A 66 -24.13 3.35 -23.62
C LYS A 66 -23.65 4.14 -24.84
N ASP A 67 -23.31 5.41 -24.67
CA ASP A 67 -22.90 6.28 -25.78
C ASP A 67 -21.62 5.76 -26.47
N VAL A 68 -20.63 5.28 -25.69
CA VAL A 68 -19.44 4.61 -26.24
C VAL A 68 -19.75 3.25 -26.87
N THR A 69 -20.70 2.51 -26.32
CA THR A 69 -21.12 1.21 -26.88
C THR A 69 -21.82 1.40 -28.24
N ASP A 70 -22.68 2.40 -28.36
CA ASP A 70 -23.36 2.77 -29.61
C ASP A 70 -22.33 3.24 -30.65
N LEU A 71 -21.34 4.04 -30.24
CA LEU A 71 -20.21 4.40 -31.09
C LEU A 71 -19.45 3.16 -31.58
N ALA A 72 -19.13 2.22 -30.69
CA ALA A 72 -18.42 1.00 -31.05
C ALA A 72 -19.17 0.17 -32.10
N GLN A 73 -20.49 0.00 -31.93
CA GLN A 73 -21.34 -0.68 -32.91
C GLN A 73 -21.32 0.03 -34.26
N LYS A 74 -21.41 1.36 -34.26
CA LYS A 74 -21.28 2.17 -35.49
C LYS A 74 -19.93 1.95 -36.17
N CYS A 75 -18.83 1.95 -35.42
CA CYS A 75 -17.50 1.74 -35.98
C CYS A 75 -17.32 0.35 -36.61
N VAL A 76 -17.94 -0.69 -36.04
CA VAL A 76 -17.90 -2.04 -36.63
C VAL A 76 -18.56 -2.04 -38.00
N ALA A 77 -19.64 -1.28 -38.17
CA ALA A 77 -20.33 -1.11 -39.44
C ALA A 77 -19.60 -0.17 -40.42
N SER A 78 -18.79 0.77 -39.93
CA SER A 78 -18.14 1.81 -40.76
C SER A 78 -16.74 2.14 -40.26
N LYS A 79 -15.78 1.25 -40.52
CA LYS A 79 -14.40 1.31 -39.98
C LYS A 79 -13.58 2.53 -40.40
N GLU A 80 -13.97 3.22 -41.47
CA GLU A 80 -13.26 4.38 -42.02
C GLU A 80 -13.71 5.73 -41.42
N ASP A 81 -14.76 5.76 -40.59
CA ASP A 81 -15.20 7.00 -39.93
C ASP A 81 -14.06 7.54 -39.04
N PRO A 82 -13.66 8.83 -39.17
CA PRO A 82 -12.54 9.40 -38.45
C PRO A 82 -12.60 9.24 -36.93
N THR A 83 -13.81 9.18 -36.37
CA THR A 83 -14.05 8.97 -34.93
C THR A 83 -13.59 7.58 -34.50
N CYS A 84 -13.75 6.59 -35.37
CA CYS A 84 -13.36 5.20 -35.15
C CYS A 84 -11.84 4.99 -35.19
N LEU A 85 -11.10 5.96 -35.75
CA LEU A 85 -9.65 5.92 -35.87
C LEU A 85 -8.94 6.50 -34.63
N LYS A 86 -9.68 7.12 -33.70
CA LYS A 86 -9.11 7.75 -32.51
C LYS A 86 -8.57 6.71 -31.51
N PRO A 87 -7.51 7.06 -30.75
CA PRO A 87 -7.11 6.34 -29.55
C PRO A 87 -8.30 6.13 -28.60
N LEU A 88 -8.44 4.94 -27.99
CA LEU A 88 -9.54 4.64 -27.08
C LEU A 88 -9.59 5.59 -25.88
N THR A 89 -8.42 5.89 -25.31
CA THR A 89 -8.29 6.91 -24.26
C THR A 89 -8.87 8.25 -24.71
N ALA A 90 -8.57 8.69 -25.94
CA ALA A 90 -9.15 9.93 -26.48
C ALA A 90 -10.67 9.83 -26.65
N ILE A 91 -11.21 8.68 -27.06
CA ILE A 91 -12.67 8.46 -27.16
C ILE A 91 -13.34 8.59 -25.79
N PHE A 92 -12.78 7.95 -24.74
CA PHE A 92 -13.34 8.05 -23.39
C PHE A 92 -13.27 9.47 -22.83
N LEU A 93 -12.15 10.18 -23.05
CA LEU A 93 -12.01 11.56 -22.58
C LEU A 93 -12.89 12.52 -23.38
N ASP A 94 -13.05 12.31 -24.68
CA ASP A 94 -14.00 13.07 -25.51
C ASP A 94 -15.43 12.89 -24.99
N GLU A 95 -15.83 11.67 -24.64
CA GLU A 95 -17.16 11.39 -24.07
C GLU A 95 -17.40 12.18 -22.78
N ILE A 96 -16.45 12.14 -21.84
CA ILE A 96 -16.53 12.92 -20.59
C ILE A 96 -16.64 14.42 -20.87
N CYS A 97 -15.88 14.91 -21.85
CA CYS A 97 -15.82 16.33 -22.18
C CYS A 97 -17.00 16.84 -23.01
N HIS A 98 -17.72 15.97 -23.72
CA HIS A 98 -18.90 16.34 -24.49
C HIS A 98 -20.20 16.28 -23.67
N GLU A 99 -20.22 15.54 -22.57
CA GLU A 99 -21.41 15.42 -21.74
C GLU A 99 -21.80 16.76 -21.11
N GLN A 100 -23.00 17.24 -21.42
CA GLN A 100 -23.41 18.61 -21.12
C GLN A 100 -23.42 18.90 -19.62
N GLY A 101 -22.57 19.84 -19.18
CA GLY A 101 -22.48 20.31 -17.79
C GLY A 101 -21.68 19.38 -16.86
N LEU A 102 -21.26 18.20 -17.33
CA LEU A 102 -20.48 17.24 -16.55
C LEU A 102 -19.06 17.77 -16.26
N PRO A 103 -18.30 18.33 -17.23
CA PRO A 103 -16.99 18.89 -16.96
C PRO A 103 -17.00 20.01 -15.93
N GLU A 104 -18.02 20.88 -15.93
CA GLU A 104 -18.17 21.94 -14.94
C GLU A 104 -18.54 21.38 -13.57
N LYS A 105 -19.50 20.45 -13.52
CA LYS A 105 -19.99 19.82 -12.29
C LYS A 105 -18.86 19.17 -11.49
N TYR A 106 -17.90 18.55 -12.18
CA TYR A 106 -16.80 17.80 -11.56
C TYR A 106 -15.43 18.49 -11.65
N GLY A 107 -15.39 19.76 -12.05
CA GLY A 107 -14.15 20.55 -12.10
C GLY A 107 -13.13 20.08 -13.15
N LEU A 108 -13.58 19.44 -14.22
CA LEU A 108 -12.78 18.89 -15.30
C LEU A 108 -12.74 19.79 -16.55
N ALA A 109 -13.48 20.90 -16.57
CA ALA A 109 -13.52 21.83 -17.70
C ALA A 109 -12.12 22.31 -18.14
N ALA A 110 -11.21 22.57 -17.19
CA ALA A 110 -9.83 22.95 -17.48
C ALA A 110 -9.01 21.81 -18.13
N CYS A 111 -9.31 20.56 -17.81
CA CYS A 111 -8.72 19.40 -18.49
C CYS A 111 -9.30 19.26 -19.91
N CYS A 112 -10.61 19.40 -20.07
CA CYS A 112 -11.29 19.31 -21.36
C CYS A 112 -10.89 20.41 -22.36
N ALA A 113 -10.39 21.55 -21.90
CA ALA A 113 -9.84 22.61 -22.73
C ALA A 113 -8.44 22.29 -23.29
N LYS A 114 -7.79 21.21 -22.84
CA LYS A 114 -6.46 20.78 -23.31
C LYS A 114 -6.59 19.78 -24.47
N THR A 115 -5.51 19.63 -25.22
CA THR A 115 -5.34 18.55 -26.20
C THR A 115 -4.60 17.37 -25.58
N ASP A 116 -4.67 16.19 -26.20
CA ASP A 116 -3.83 15.05 -25.80
C ASP A 116 -2.37 15.30 -26.24
N PRO A 117 -1.37 14.90 -25.43
CA PRO A 117 -1.46 14.09 -24.20
C PRO A 117 -1.72 14.89 -22.91
N GLU A 118 -1.62 16.22 -22.91
CA GLU A 118 -1.74 17.05 -21.68
C GLU A 118 -3.12 16.95 -21.02
N ARG A 119 -4.16 16.71 -21.81
CA ARG A 119 -5.51 16.43 -21.33
C ARG A 119 -5.55 15.16 -20.48
N ASN A 120 -5.00 14.06 -20.97
CA ASN A 120 -4.93 12.81 -20.21
C ASN A 120 -4.14 12.99 -18.90
N GLU A 121 -2.98 13.67 -18.95
CA GLU A 121 -2.21 13.98 -17.74
C GLU A 121 -3.00 14.81 -16.72
N CYS A 122 -3.83 15.74 -17.20
CA CYS A 122 -4.74 16.50 -16.35
C CYS A 122 -5.77 15.58 -15.66
N PHE A 123 -6.45 14.70 -16.41
CA PHE A 123 -7.38 13.71 -15.83
C PHE A 123 -6.70 12.80 -14.79
N LEU A 124 -5.49 12.31 -15.08
CA LEU A 124 -4.72 11.49 -14.14
C LEU A 124 -4.41 12.24 -12.83
N SER A 125 -4.15 13.55 -12.91
CA SER A 125 -3.86 14.36 -11.73
C SER A 125 -5.08 14.58 -10.81
N HIS A 126 -6.30 14.38 -11.33
CA HIS A 126 -7.55 14.44 -10.57
C HIS A 126 -7.89 13.13 -9.85
N LYS A 127 -7.22 12.01 -10.18
CA LYS A 127 -7.42 10.74 -9.49
C LYS A 127 -6.93 10.82 -8.04
N ASN A 128 -7.81 10.50 -7.10
CA ASN A 128 -7.60 10.64 -5.66
C ASN A 128 -7.79 9.31 -4.92
N SER A 129 -6.67 8.76 -4.42
CA SER A 129 -6.64 7.55 -3.58
C SER A 129 -6.72 7.85 -2.07
N THR A 130 -6.98 9.10 -1.67
CA THR A 130 -7.02 9.47 -0.25
C THR A 130 -8.15 8.74 0.48
N PRO A 131 -7.86 8.07 1.62
CA PRO A 131 -8.90 7.38 2.39
C PRO A 131 -10.04 8.33 2.82
N GLY A 132 -11.26 8.01 2.38
CA GLY A 132 -12.46 8.79 2.69
C GLY A 132 -12.75 9.95 1.73
N PHE A 133 -12.03 10.05 0.60
CA PHE A 133 -12.41 10.93 -0.51
C PHE A 133 -13.80 10.56 -1.04
N ILE A 134 -14.00 9.28 -1.37
CA ILE A 134 -15.33 8.72 -1.62
C ILE A 134 -15.97 8.33 -0.29
N PRO A 135 -17.24 8.71 -0.04
CA PRO A 135 -17.97 8.30 1.16
C PRO A 135 -17.93 6.78 1.36
N PRO A 136 -17.93 6.30 2.62
CA PRO A 136 -18.03 4.88 2.92
C PRO A 136 -19.21 4.26 2.17
N PHE A 137 -18.98 3.12 1.51
CA PHE A 137 -20.07 2.39 0.89
C PHE A 137 -20.96 1.80 1.97
N GLU A 138 -22.24 2.13 1.96
CA GLU A 138 -23.24 1.49 2.79
C GLU A 138 -23.52 0.10 2.21
N LYS A 139 -22.81 -0.90 2.73
CA LYS A 139 -23.03 -2.29 2.34
C LYS A 139 -24.47 -2.67 2.73
N PRO A 140 -25.30 -3.15 1.78
CA PRO A 140 -26.61 -3.68 2.14
C PRO A 140 -26.44 -4.85 3.10
N ASP A 141 -27.40 -5.06 4.00
CA ASP A 141 -27.40 -6.26 4.84
C ASP A 141 -27.50 -7.53 3.96
N ALA A 142 -27.12 -8.67 4.53
CA ALA A 142 -27.02 -9.91 3.76
C ALA A 142 -28.35 -10.33 3.09
N GLU A 143 -29.49 -10.08 3.73
CA GLU A 143 -30.80 -10.41 3.14
C GLU A 143 -31.14 -9.45 2.02
N GLN A 144 -30.93 -8.15 2.24
CA GLN A 144 -31.17 -7.14 1.21
C GLN A 144 -30.28 -7.37 -0.02
N GLY A 145 -29.00 -7.66 0.17
CA GLY A 145 -28.07 -7.96 -0.91
C GLY A 145 -28.50 -9.22 -1.69
N CYS A 146 -28.93 -10.27 -1.01
CA CYS A 146 -29.42 -11.48 -1.66
C CYS A 146 -30.72 -11.27 -2.43
N LYS A 147 -31.63 -10.46 -1.89
CA LYS A 147 -32.85 -10.06 -2.60
C LYS A 147 -32.52 -9.28 -3.87
N GLN A 148 -31.62 -8.31 -3.80
CA GLN A 148 -31.16 -7.55 -4.97
C GLN A 148 -30.51 -8.46 -6.02
N TYR A 149 -29.73 -9.45 -5.61
CA TYR A 149 -29.12 -10.41 -6.53
C TYR A 149 -30.15 -11.28 -7.26
N GLN A 150 -31.23 -11.68 -6.57
CA GLN A 150 -32.34 -12.44 -7.17
C GLN A 150 -33.19 -11.57 -8.11
N GLU A 151 -33.41 -10.31 -7.75
CA GLU A 151 -34.25 -9.37 -8.52
C GLU A 151 -33.53 -8.86 -9.78
N ASP A 152 -32.28 -8.41 -9.65
CA ASP A 152 -31.48 -7.87 -10.75
C ASP A 152 -29.98 -8.11 -10.52
N ARG A 153 -29.54 -9.33 -10.82
CA ARG A 153 -28.12 -9.75 -10.79
C ARG A 153 -27.22 -8.77 -11.52
N VAL A 154 -27.64 -8.29 -12.69
CA VAL A 154 -26.82 -7.45 -13.57
C VAL A 154 -26.60 -6.08 -12.92
N ALA A 155 -27.67 -5.44 -12.45
CA ALA A 155 -27.57 -4.14 -11.80
C ALA A 155 -26.72 -4.20 -10.53
N LEU A 156 -26.83 -5.28 -9.74
CA LEU A 156 -26.01 -5.46 -8.55
C LEU A 156 -24.51 -5.54 -8.89
N LEU A 157 -24.14 -6.37 -9.88
CA LEU A 157 -22.75 -6.51 -10.30
C LEU A 157 -22.20 -5.22 -10.94
N GLY A 158 -23.02 -4.52 -11.71
CA GLY A 158 -22.68 -3.20 -12.25
C GLY A 158 -22.38 -2.18 -11.15
N LEU A 159 -23.24 -2.11 -10.13
CA LEU A 159 -23.03 -1.25 -8.96
C LEU A 159 -21.75 -1.64 -8.20
N TYR A 160 -21.50 -2.93 -8.01
CA TYR A 160 -20.28 -3.42 -7.37
C TYR A 160 -19.02 -2.96 -8.11
N ILE A 161 -19.00 -3.12 -9.44
CA ILE A 161 -17.89 -2.69 -10.30
C ILE A 161 -17.68 -1.19 -10.20
N TYR A 162 -18.75 -0.39 -10.30
CA TYR A 162 -18.69 1.06 -10.19
C TYR A 162 -18.14 1.52 -8.83
N GLU A 163 -18.65 0.97 -7.72
CA GLU A 163 -18.22 1.34 -6.37
C GLU A 163 -16.78 0.90 -6.08
N LEU A 164 -16.35 -0.24 -6.63
CA LEU A 164 -14.97 -0.71 -6.53
C LEU A 164 -14.02 0.17 -7.35
N ALA A 165 -14.38 0.47 -8.60
CA ALA A 165 -13.58 1.26 -9.53
C ALA A 165 -13.34 2.69 -9.00
N ARG A 166 -14.39 3.39 -8.58
CA ARG A 166 -14.27 4.78 -8.08
C ARG A 166 -13.49 4.90 -6.76
N ARG A 167 -13.41 3.83 -5.96
CA ARG A 167 -12.59 3.79 -4.73
C ARG A 167 -11.15 3.39 -4.98
N HIS A 168 -10.87 2.82 -6.14
CA HIS A 168 -9.54 2.37 -6.52
C HIS A 168 -9.20 2.88 -7.94
N PRO A 169 -8.92 4.19 -8.09
CA PRO A 169 -8.78 4.86 -9.39
C PRO A 169 -7.60 4.37 -10.26
N PHE A 170 -6.70 3.58 -9.68
CA PHE A 170 -5.54 2.97 -10.34
C PHE A 170 -5.61 1.43 -10.41
N LEU A 171 -6.66 0.81 -9.86
CA LEU A 171 -6.81 -0.65 -9.91
C LEU A 171 -7.13 -1.09 -11.34
N TYR A 172 -6.51 -2.17 -11.79
CA TYR A 172 -6.72 -2.61 -13.17
C TYR A 172 -8.12 -3.16 -13.37
N SER A 173 -8.74 -2.79 -14.50
CA SER A 173 -10.07 -3.28 -14.87
C SER A 173 -10.19 -4.81 -14.82
N PRO A 174 -9.22 -5.63 -15.26
CA PRO A 174 -9.34 -7.09 -15.14
C PRO A 174 -9.39 -7.56 -13.68
N THR A 175 -8.71 -6.88 -12.76
CA THR A 175 -8.80 -7.20 -11.32
C THR A 175 -10.13 -6.75 -10.73
N ILE A 176 -10.69 -5.62 -11.18
CA ILE A 176 -12.05 -5.19 -10.85
C ILE A 176 -13.08 -6.23 -11.32
N LEU A 177 -12.94 -6.72 -12.56
CA LEU A 177 -13.84 -7.74 -13.13
C LEU A 177 -13.69 -9.10 -12.44
N SER A 178 -12.46 -9.54 -12.15
CA SER A 178 -12.22 -10.75 -11.36
C SER A 178 -12.81 -10.63 -9.96
N GLY A 179 -12.72 -9.45 -9.34
CA GLY A 179 -13.37 -9.13 -8.09
C GLY A 179 -14.89 -9.26 -8.16
N ALA A 180 -15.50 -8.75 -9.24
CA ALA A 180 -16.93 -8.88 -9.48
C ALA A 180 -17.36 -10.36 -9.68
N GLY A 181 -16.55 -11.15 -10.39
CA GLY A 181 -16.78 -12.59 -10.54
C GLY A 181 -16.71 -13.33 -9.20
N HIS A 182 -15.71 -13.03 -8.37
CA HIS A 182 -15.61 -13.62 -7.02
C HIS A 182 -16.79 -13.19 -6.13
N TYR A 183 -17.19 -11.92 -6.20
CA TYR A 183 -18.36 -11.44 -5.50
C TYR A 183 -19.63 -12.16 -5.95
N GLU A 184 -19.79 -12.42 -7.25
CA GLU A 184 -20.91 -13.20 -7.77
C GLU A 184 -20.94 -14.63 -7.21
N GLU A 185 -19.79 -15.31 -7.15
CA GLU A 185 -19.70 -16.64 -6.56
C GLU A 185 -20.05 -16.63 -5.06
N LEU A 186 -19.60 -15.61 -4.31
CA LEU A 186 -20.02 -15.40 -2.93
C LEU A 186 -21.54 -15.21 -2.83
N MET A 187 -22.16 -14.42 -3.72
CA MET A 187 -23.62 -14.28 -3.74
C MET A 187 -24.32 -15.62 -3.99
N LYS A 188 -23.83 -16.44 -4.92
CA LYS A 188 -24.41 -17.78 -5.23
C LYS A 188 -24.36 -18.73 -4.04
N VAL A 189 -23.28 -18.70 -3.27
CA VAL A 189 -23.05 -19.57 -2.12
C VAL A 189 -23.75 -19.01 -0.88
N CYS A 190 -23.43 -17.79 -0.48
CA CYS A 190 -23.87 -17.21 0.79
C CYS A 190 -25.37 -16.88 0.83
N CYS A 191 -26.01 -16.60 -0.30
CA CYS A 191 -27.46 -16.39 -0.31
C CYS A 191 -28.28 -17.66 -0.03
N LYS A 192 -27.63 -18.82 -0.04
CA LYS A 192 -28.24 -20.12 0.31
C LYS A 192 -27.79 -20.62 1.69
N ALA A 193 -26.90 -19.90 2.38
CA ALA A 193 -26.42 -20.28 3.70
C ALA A 193 -27.45 -19.98 4.79
N ASP A 194 -27.45 -20.80 5.84
CA ASP A 194 -28.33 -20.60 7.01
C ASP A 194 -27.97 -19.29 7.76
N ASP A 195 -26.67 -19.02 7.93
CA ASP A 195 -26.15 -17.75 8.44
C ASP A 195 -25.47 -16.95 7.32
N LYS A 196 -26.28 -16.17 6.60
CA LYS A 196 -25.81 -15.32 5.51
C LYS A 196 -24.79 -14.27 5.98
N ASN A 197 -24.98 -13.71 7.18
CA ASN A 197 -24.10 -12.66 7.72
C ASN A 197 -22.71 -13.20 8.05
N ALA A 198 -22.63 -14.40 8.64
CA ALA A 198 -21.36 -15.07 8.86
C ALA A 198 -20.66 -15.41 7.53
N CYS A 199 -21.41 -15.88 6.52
CA CYS A 199 -20.86 -16.24 5.21
C CYS A 199 -20.26 -15.03 4.47
N PHE A 200 -20.97 -13.89 4.42
CA PHE A 200 -20.48 -12.68 3.74
C PHE A 200 -19.36 -11.91 4.47
N ASN A 201 -18.95 -12.36 5.66
CA ASN A 201 -17.88 -11.74 6.45
C ASN A 201 -16.47 -12.24 6.10
N GLU A 202 -16.33 -13.14 5.12
CA GLU A 202 -15.02 -13.59 4.64
C GLU A 202 -14.27 -12.47 3.89
N LYS A 203 -12.95 -12.35 4.13
CA LYS A 203 -12.18 -11.11 3.87
C LYS A 203 -11.95 -10.82 2.38
N VAL A 204 -12.06 -9.53 2.05
CA VAL A 204 -11.89 -8.94 0.71
C VAL A 204 -10.43 -8.99 0.23
N PHE A 205 -10.17 -9.79 -0.81
CA PHE A 205 -8.91 -9.89 -1.55
C PHE A 205 -8.48 -8.58 -2.24
N LEU A 206 -9.44 -7.77 -2.68
CA LEU A 206 -9.24 -6.66 -3.63
C LEU A 206 -8.48 -5.45 -3.06
N ARG A 207 -8.50 -5.25 -1.74
CA ARG A 207 -7.83 -4.10 -1.11
C ARG A 207 -6.31 -4.18 -1.27
N GLU A 208 -5.74 -5.37 -1.14
CA GLU A 208 -4.29 -5.57 -1.24
C GLU A 208 -3.81 -5.35 -2.68
N SER A 209 -4.54 -5.86 -3.68
CA SER A 209 -4.23 -5.65 -5.09
C SER A 209 -4.21 -4.17 -5.46
N GLY A 210 -5.18 -3.38 -5.00
CA GLY A 210 -5.18 -1.92 -5.23
C GLY A 210 -3.93 -1.22 -4.70
N LEU A 211 -3.46 -1.61 -3.51
CA LEU A 211 -2.25 -1.03 -2.93
C LEU A 211 -0.97 -1.44 -3.69
N VAL A 212 -0.91 -2.66 -4.20
CA VAL A 212 0.21 -3.16 -5.01
C VAL A 212 0.31 -2.37 -6.31
N GLU A 213 -0.82 -2.05 -6.94
CA GLU A 213 -0.81 -1.25 -8.17
C GLU A 213 -0.46 0.21 -7.92
N GLU A 214 -1.00 0.83 -6.86
CA GLU A 214 -0.58 2.17 -6.46
C GLU A 214 0.92 2.24 -6.17
N GLN A 215 1.46 1.22 -5.50
CA GLN A 215 2.90 1.14 -5.24
C GLN A 215 3.69 0.95 -6.54
N THR A 216 3.20 0.14 -7.48
CA THR A 216 3.84 -0.07 -8.78
C THR A 216 3.93 1.25 -9.57
N CYS A 217 2.83 1.99 -9.66
CA CYS A 217 2.81 3.30 -10.32
C CYS A 217 3.68 4.33 -9.60
N GLU A 218 3.71 4.31 -8.27
CA GLU A 218 4.61 5.15 -7.48
C GLU A 218 6.08 4.84 -7.80
N ILE A 219 6.45 3.55 -7.89
CA ILE A 219 7.82 3.14 -8.20
C ILE A 219 8.22 3.64 -9.59
N LEU A 220 7.35 3.42 -10.58
CA LEU A 220 7.56 3.90 -11.94
C LEU A 220 7.76 5.42 -11.97
N LYS A 221 6.84 6.16 -11.34
CA LYS A 221 6.87 7.64 -11.31
C LYS A 221 8.08 8.21 -10.58
N LYS A 222 8.53 7.59 -9.48
CA LYS A 222 9.57 8.16 -8.60
C LYS A 222 10.97 7.62 -8.84
N PHE A 223 11.11 6.36 -9.27
CA PHE A 223 12.41 5.72 -9.46
C PHE A 223 12.65 5.25 -10.91
N GLY A 224 11.65 5.40 -11.79
CA GLY A 224 11.76 5.09 -13.21
C GLY A 224 11.62 3.61 -13.55
N GLU A 225 11.54 3.34 -14.86
CA GLU A 225 11.37 1.99 -15.41
C GLU A 225 12.45 1.01 -14.97
N ARG A 226 13.70 1.46 -14.84
CA ARG A 226 14.82 0.61 -14.40
C ARG A 226 14.56 -0.03 -13.03
N ALA A 227 14.07 0.76 -12.08
CA ALA A 227 13.77 0.26 -10.74
C ALA A 227 12.58 -0.71 -10.75
N LEU A 228 11.55 -0.40 -11.54
CA LEU A 228 10.40 -1.29 -11.68
C LEU A 228 10.79 -2.60 -12.38
N LYS A 229 11.61 -2.54 -13.43
CA LYS A 229 12.13 -3.72 -14.14
C LYS A 229 12.95 -4.63 -13.24
N ALA A 230 13.78 -4.07 -12.37
CA ALA A 230 14.49 -4.86 -11.36
C ALA A 230 13.50 -5.57 -10.41
N LEU A 231 12.46 -4.88 -9.94
CA LEU A 231 11.42 -5.49 -9.09
C LEU A 231 10.67 -6.61 -9.83
N LYS A 232 10.23 -6.37 -11.07
CA LYS A 232 9.51 -7.38 -11.86
C LYS A 232 10.41 -8.58 -12.19
N LEU A 233 11.69 -8.34 -12.47
CA LEU A 233 12.65 -9.42 -12.70
C LEU A 233 12.85 -10.28 -11.44
N VAL A 234 12.95 -9.67 -10.25
CA VAL A 234 12.97 -10.40 -8.98
C VAL A 234 11.72 -11.28 -8.83
N GLN A 235 10.53 -10.71 -9.01
CA GLN A 235 9.25 -11.41 -8.90
C GLN A 235 9.16 -12.59 -9.86
N ILE A 236 9.48 -12.37 -11.14
CA ILE A 236 9.42 -13.39 -12.19
C ILE A 236 10.45 -14.49 -11.95
N SER A 237 11.67 -14.14 -11.52
CA SER A 237 12.74 -15.12 -11.28
C SER A 237 12.47 -16.02 -10.08
N GLN A 238 11.81 -15.50 -9.03
CA GLN A 238 11.36 -16.32 -7.91
C GLN A 238 10.15 -17.18 -8.28
N LYS A 239 9.23 -16.63 -9.07
CA LYS A 239 7.99 -17.31 -9.45
C LYS A 239 8.21 -18.45 -10.43
N PHE A 240 9.05 -18.21 -11.42
CA PHE A 240 9.37 -19.11 -12.52
C PHE A 240 10.87 -19.41 -12.55
N PRO A 241 11.45 -20.02 -11.49
CA PRO A 241 12.88 -20.21 -11.34
C PRO A 241 13.51 -21.14 -12.39
N LYS A 242 12.73 -21.82 -13.25
CA LYS A 242 13.22 -22.73 -14.30
C LYS A 242 13.45 -22.03 -15.65
N ILE A 243 12.84 -20.87 -15.90
CA ILE A 243 13.00 -20.17 -17.19
C ILE A 243 14.41 -19.63 -17.36
N ASP A 244 14.85 -19.50 -18.61
CA ASP A 244 16.12 -18.85 -18.94
C ASP A 244 16.09 -17.32 -18.73
N PHE A 245 17.28 -16.71 -18.70
CA PHE A 245 17.44 -15.28 -18.48
C PHE A 245 16.76 -14.41 -19.55
N ALA A 246 16.75 -14.87 -20.82
CA ALA A 246 16.15 -14.12 -21.92
C ALA A 246 14.63 -14.03 -21.76
N THR A 247 14.00 -15.16 -21.42
CA THR A 247 12.57 -15.28 -21.14
C THR A 247 12.19 -14.47 -19.90
N ALA A 248 12.97 -14.57 -18.81
CA ALA A 248 12.73 -13.78 -17.60
C ALA A 248 12.79 -12.27 -17.88
N THR A 249 13.80 -11.83 -18.63
CA THR A 249 13.98 -10.42 -18.98
C THR A 249 12.90 -9.93 -19.94
N LYS A 250 12.46 -10.76 -20.90
CA LYS A 250 11.33 -10.47 -21.77
C LYS A 250 10.07 -10.25 -20.95
N LEU A 251 9.69 -11.22 -20.11
CA LEU A 251 8.50 -11.12 -19.26
C LEU A 251 8.55 -9.90 -18.34
N ALA A 252 9.71 -9.60 -17.76
CA ALA A 252 9.88 -8.41 -16.91
C ALA A 252 9.72 -7.11 -17.70
N THR A 253 10.23 -7.07 -18.94
CA THR A 253 10.10 -5.90 -19.83
C THR A 253 8.65 -5.70 -20.25
N ASP A 254 7.99 -6.75 -20.73
CA ASP A 254 6.60 -6.71 -21.17
C ASP A 254 5.67 -6.35 -19.99
N THR A 255 5.95 -6.84 -18.78
CA THR A 255 5.20 -6.49 -17.57
C THR A 255 5.40 -5.02 -17.17
N VAL A 256 6.61 -4.47 -17.30
CA VAL A 256 6.87 -3.05 -17.04
C VAL A 256 6.16 -2.17 -18.05
N HIS A 257 6.17 -2.57 -19.33
CA HIS A 257 5.46 -1.85 -20.38
C HIS A 257 3.95 -1.83 -20.10
N MET A 258 3.36 -2.98 -19.77
CA MET A 258 1.95 -3.08 -19.38
C MET A 258 1.63 -2.14 -18.22
N HIS A 259 2.42 -2.18 -17.14
CA HIS A 259 2.22 -1.27 -16.02
C HIS A 259 2.41 0.20 -16.39
N THR A 260 3.27 0.51 -17.36
CA THR A 260 3.46 1.88 -17.84
C THR A 260 2.18 2.40 -18.49
N GLU A 261 1.56 1.61 -19.37
CA GLU A 261 0.26 1.94 -19.97
C GLU A 261 -0.84 2.06 -18.90
N CYS A 262 -0.92 1.10 -17.97
CA CYS A 262 -1.88 1.14 -16.88
C CYS A 262 -1.74 2.41 -16.02
N CYS A 263 -0.51 2.78 -15.64
CA CYS A 263 -0.24 3.92 -14.77
C CYS A 263 -0.42 5.27 -15.50
N HIS A 264 -0.32 5.30 -16.83
CA HIS A 264 -0.70 6.44 -17.66
C HIS A 264 -2.21 6.50 -17.96
N GLY A 265 -3.01 5.62 -17.36
CA GLY A 265 -4.45 5.60 -17.55
C GLY A 265 -4.90 5.08 -18.92
N ASP A 266 -3.98 4.54 -19.73
CA ASP A 266 -4.34 3.80 -20.94
C ASP A 266 -4.80 2.40 -20.53
N MET A 267 -5.98 2.35 -19.92
CA MET A 267 -6.56 1.12 -19.39
C MET A 267 -6.78 0.08 -20.50
N MET A 268 -6.88 0.51 -21.75
CA MET A 268 -7.10 -0.38 -22.88
C MET A 268 -5.84 -1.09 -23.32
N ASP A 269 -4.76 -0.35 -23.55
CA ASP A 269 -3.45 -0.94 -23.81
C ASP A 269 -3.02 -1.78 -22.59
N CYS A 270 -3.31 -1.34 -21.36
CA CYS A 270 -3.12 -2.10 -20.13
C CYS A 270 -3.84 -3.46 -20.12
N ILE A 271 -5.15 -3.51 -20.42
CA ILE A 271 -5.92 -4.76 -20.47
C ILE A 271 -5.35 -5.68 -21.55
N HIS A 272 -5.11 -5.13 -22.73
CA HIS A 272 -4.63 -5.89 -23.89
C HIS A 272 -3.28 -6.54 -23.60
N GLU A 273 -2.32 -5.78 -23.10
CA GLU A 273 -1.00 -6.31 -22.79
C GLU A 273 -1.03 -7.34 -21.67
N ARG A 274 -1.93 -7.18 -20.69
CA ARG A 274 -2.14 -8.21 -19.67
C ARG A 274 -2.67 -9.52 -20.26
N VAL A 275 -3.58 -9.45 -21.22
CA VAL A 275 -4.10 -10.62 -21.96
C VAL A 275 -3.01 -11.26 -22.82
N GLU A 276 -2.18 -10.47 -23.51
CA GLU A 276 -1.06 -10.99 -24.29
C GLU A 276 -0.02 -11.68 -23.41
N LEU A 277 0.31 -11.09 -22.25
CA LEU A 277 1.19 -11.68 -21.25
C LEU A 277 0.64 -13.03 -20.75
N SER A 278 -0.65 -13.09 -20.39
CA SER A 278 -1.27 -14.33 -19.89
C SER A 278 -1.30 -15.41 -20.98
N THR A 279 -1.58 -15.03 -22.23
CA THR A 279 -1.57 -15.91 -23.40
C THR A 279 -0.17 -16.44 -23.68
N TYR A 280 0.85 -15.57 -23.66
CA TYR A 280 2.23 -15.94 -23.87
C TYR A 280 2.71 -16.93 -22.81
N VAL A 281 2.43 -16.66 -21.53
CA VAL A 281 2.79 -17.55 -20.41
C VAL A 281 2.15 -18.93 -20.60
N CYS A 282 0.88 -18.99 -20.98
CA CYS A 282 0.19 -20.26 -21.19
C CYS A 282 0.64 -21.02 -22.44
N ALA A 283 0.97 -20.31 -23.52
CA ALA A 283 1.54 -20.92 -24.72
C ALA A 283 2.91 -21.58 -24.47
N HIS A 284 3.63 -21.12 -23.44
CA HIS A 284 4.94 -21.64 -23.03
C HIS A 284 4.89 -22.32 -21.66
N LYS A 285 3.71 -22.76 -21.20
CA LYS A 285 3.52 -23.22 -19.81
C LYS A 285 4.52 -24.30 -19.37
N ASP A 286 4.85 -25.24 -20.27
CA ASP A 286 5.72 -26.38 -19.97
C ASP A 286 7.17 -25.98 -19.70
N THR A 287 7.62 -24.85 -20.26
CA THR A 287 8.96 -24.30 -20.00
C THR A 287 8.94 -23.22 -18.92
N VAL A 288 7.79 -22.57 -18.70
CA VAL A 288 7.64 -21.50 -17.72
C VAL A 288 7.48 -22.03 -16.30
N SER A 289 6.52 -22.95 -16.08
CA SER A 289 6.30 -23.52 -14.76
C SER A 289 5.43 -24.77 -14.79
N THR A 290 5.77 -25.73 -13.94
CA THR A 290 4.96 -26.94 -13.72
C THR A 290 3.63 -26.69 -13.02
N LYS A 291 3.39 -25.47 -12.51
CA LYS A 291 2.18 -25.11 -11.74
C LYS A 291 1.15 -24.32 -12.57
N LEU A 292 1.37 -24.11 -13.88
CA LEU A 292 0.53 -23.24 -14.70
C LEU A 292 -0.73 -23.88 -15.28
N SER A 293 -0.83 -25.21 -15.32
CA SER A 293 -1.91 -25.93 -16.02
C SER A 293 -3.31 -25.45 -15.60
N ASP A 294 -3.62 -25.47 -14.31
CA ASP A 294 -4.93 -25.10 -13.78
C ASP A 294 -5.29 -23.64 -14.10
N CYS A 295 -4.31 -22.73 -14.10
CA CYS A 295 -4.55 -21.34 -14.47
C CYS A 295 -4.82 -21.18 -15.96
N CYS A 296 -4.11 -21.91 -16.81
CA CYS A 296 -4.22 -21.79 -18.26
C CYS A 296 -5.50 -22.39 -18.84
N GLU A 297 -6.21 -23.22 -18.08
CA GLU A 297 -7.54 -23.75 -18.42
C GLU A 297 -8.68 -22.78 -18.06
N LYS A 298 -8.40 -21.74 -17.27
CA LYS A 298 -9.40 -20.74 -16.88
C LYS A 298 -9.72 -19.78 -18.03
N GLN A 299 -10.89 -19.15 -17.92
CA GLN A 299 -11.31 -18.07 -18.82
C GLN A 299 -10.37 -16.87 -18.69
N GLU A 300 -10.28 -16.05 -19.75
CA GLU A 300 -9.35 -14.90 -19.84
C GLU A 300 -9.39 -13.97 -18.61
N THR A 301 -10.60 -13.67 -18.13
CA THR A 301 -10.87 -12.77 -17.00
C THR A 301 -10.32 -13.30 -15.67
N GLU A 302 -10.19 -14.61 -15.52
CA GLU A 302 -9.69 -15.26 -14.30
C GLU A 302 -8.25 -15.74 -14.44
N ARG A 303 -7.84 -16.12 -15.65
CA ARG A 303 -6.51 -16.67 -15.96
C ARG A 303 -5.40 -15.72 -15.52
N SER A 304 -5.53 -14.44 -15.87
CA SER A 304 -4.53 -13.43 -15.52
C SER A 304 -4.36 -13.26 -14.01
N GLU A 305 -5.45 -13.33 -13.24
CA GLU A 305 -5.40 -13.23 -11.79
C GLU A 305 -4.89 -14.53 -11.15
N CYS A 306 -5.25 -15.69 -11.72
CA CYS A 306 -4.71 -16.99 -11.30
C CYS A 306 -3.18 -17.03 -11.46
N ILE A 307 -2.66 -16.61 -12.62
CA ILE A 307 -1.20 -16.58 -12.87
C ILE A 307 -0.51 -15.62 -11.89
N VAL A 308 -1.11 -14.47 -11.57
CA VAL A 308 -0.56 -13.49 -10.61
C VAL A 308 -0.54 -14.02 -9.18
N ASN A 309 -1.53 -14.81 -8.78
CA ASN A 309 -1.62 -15.39 -7.43
C ASN A 309 -1.01 -16.78 -7.30
N LEU A 310 -0.55 -17.36 -8.42
CA LEU A 310 0.11 -18.66 -8.41
C LEU A 310 1.33 -18.61 -7.48
N GLU A 311 1.53 -19.69 -6.71
CA GLU A 311 2.71 -19.84 -5.87
C GLU A 311 3.99 -19.98 -6.72
N ASN A 312 5.15 -19.74 -6.10
CA ASN A 312 6.44 -19.96 -6.74
C ASN A 312 6.61 -21.43 -7.14
N ASP A 313 7.18 -21.68 -8.32
CA ASP A 313 7.60 -23.02 -8.72
C ASP A 313 8.81 -23.49 -7.91
N ASP A 314 9.08 -24.79 -7.95
CA ASP A 314 10.16 -25.40 -7.21
C ASP A 314 11.51 -24.95 -7.79
N LYS A 315 12.43 -24.56 -6.89
CA LYS A 315 13.80 -24.21 -7.24
C LYS A 315 14.48 -25.40 -7.95
N PRO A 316 15.14 -25.20 -9.10
CA PRO A 316 15.93 -26.24 -9.75
C PRO A 316 17.00 -26.83 -8.82
N ALA A 317 17.07 -28.16 -8.74
CA ALA A 317 17.90 -28.89 -7.77
C ALA A 317 19.41 -28.72 -8.01
N ASP A 318 19.81 -28.39 -9.23
CA ASP A 318 21.17 -28.20 -9.70
C ASP A 318 21.74 -26.80 -9.45
N LEU A 319 20.90 -25.85 -9.00
CA LEU A 319 21.36 -24.48 -8.74
C LEU A 319 22.09 -24.34 -7.40
N SER A 320 23.41 -24.13 -7.50
CA SER A 320 24.23 -23.66 -6.39
C SER A 320 23.60 -22.43 -5.72
N PRO A 321 23.51 -22.37 -4.38
CA PRO A 321 23.06 -21.16 -3.67
C PRO A 321 23.97 -19.96 -3.88
N LYS A 322 25.23 -20.17 -4.30
CA LYS A 322 26.21 -19.11 -4.52
C LYS A 322 26.20 -18.64 -5.98
N VAL A 323 26.54 -17.37 -6.15
CA VAL A 323 26.69 -16.65 -7.43
C VAL A 323 28.18 -16.38 -7.71
N ARG A 324 28.98 -17.46 -7.82
CA ARG A 324 30.44 -17.39 -7.90
C ARG A 324 30.92 -16.65 -9.15
N GLU A 325 30.20 -16.80 -10.25
CA GLU A 325 30.45 -16.12 -11.52
C GLU A 325 30.41 -14.59 -11.43
N PHE A 326 29.80 -14.03 -10.37
CA PHE A 326 29.75 -12.59 -10.11
C PHE A 326 30.80 -12.12 -9.09
N ILE A 327 31.63 -13.01 -8.55
CA ILE A 327 32.56 -12.71 -7.45
C ILE A 327 33.98 -13.24 -7.74
N GLU A 328 34.10 -14.43 -8.32
CA GLU A 328 35.36 -15.13 -8.56
C GLU A 328 35.92 -14.88 -9.97
N ASP A 329 35.07 -14.51 -10.92
CA ASP A 329 35.50 -14.19 -12.29
C ASP A 329 36.38 -12.92 -12.31
N LYS A 330 37.47 -12.93 -13.07
CA LYS A 330 38.41 -11.82 -13.20
C LYS A 330 37.88 -10.71 -14.10
N ASP A 331 36.93 -11.03 -14.97
CA ASP A 331 36.43 -10.13 -16.01
C ASP A 331 35.13 -9.40 -15.57
N VAL A 332 34.73 -9.53 -14.30
CA VAL A 332 33.54 -8.88 -13.72
C VAL A 332 33.50 -7.39 -14.00
N CYS A 333 34.61 -6.67 -13.80
CA CYS A 333 34.67 -5.23 -14.04
C CYS A 333 34.63 -4.87 -15.53
N GLU A 334 35.13 -5.73 -16.41
CA GLU A 334 35.03 -5.54 -17.86
C GLU A 334 33.58 -5.69 -18.32
N HIS A 335 32.90 -6.75 -17.87
CA HIS A 335 31.47 -6.96 -18.15
C HIS A 335 30.60 -5.83 -17.59
N PHE A 336 30.88 -5.40 -16.35
CA PHE A 336 30.17 -4.30 -15.71
C PHE A 336 30.37 -2.97 -16.46
N ALA A 337 31.57 -2.70 -16.98
CA ALA A 337 31.85 -1.48 -17.73
C ALA A 337 31.21 -1.47 -19.13
N LYS A 338 31.16 -2.62 -19.83
CA LYS A 338 30.60 -2.73 -21.18
C LYS A 338 29.06 -2.74 -21.18
N GLU A 339 28.45 -3.49 -20.28
CA GLU A 339 27.01 -3.78 -20.28
C GLU A 339 26.40 -3.71 -18.88
N GLN A 340 26.62 -2.59 -18.18
CA GLN A 340 26.27 -2.41 -16.76
C GLN A 340 24.88 -2.94 -16.40
N ASP A 341 23.85 -2.56 -17.17
CA ASP A 341 22.46 -2.88 -16.85
C ASP A 341 22.11 -4.34 -17.12
N ALA A 342 22.62 -4.91 -18.22
CA ALA A 342 22.40 -6.31 -18.54
C ALA A 342 23.15 -7.22 -17.54
N PHE A 343 24.37 -6.85 -17.16
CA PHE A 343 25.16 -7.57 -16.17
C PHE A 343 24.49 -7.57 -14.79
N LEU A 344 24.01 -6.41 -14.32
CA LEU A 344 23.26 -6.32 -13.07
C LEU A 344 21.91 -7.04 -13.13
N ALA A 345 21.20 -7.00 -14.26
CA ALA A 345 19.98 -7.76 -14.45
C ALA A 345 20.23 -9.27 -14.36
N ARG A 346 21.35 -9.76 -14.91
CA ARG A 346 21.75 -11.17 -14.78
C ARG A 346 22.03 -11.54 -13.33
N PHE A 347 22.72 -10.68 -12.57
CA PHE A 347 22.89 -10.88 -11.13
C PHE A 347 21.55 -10.97 -10.40
N VAL A 348 20.63 -10.03 -10.66
CA VAL A 348 19.29 -10.01 -10.06
C VAL A 348 18.54 -11.31 -10.36
N TYR A 349 18.55 -11.76 -11.62
CA TYR A 349 17.91 -13.01 -12.04
C TYR A 349 18.51 -14.23 -11.33
N GLU A 350 19.84 -14.41 -11.40
CA GLU A 350 20.51 -15.58 -10.83
C GLU A 350 20.35 -15.62 -9.30
N TYR A 351 20.52 -14.49 -8.62
CA TYR A 351 20.37 -14.43 -7.17
C TYR A 351 18.91 -14.67 -6.73
N SER A 352 17.93 -14.07 -7.43
CA SER A 352 16.52 -14.21 -7.06
C SER A 352 16.00 -15.63 -7.23
N ARG A 353 16.29 -16.32 -8.34
CA ARG A 353 15.84 -17.70 -8.56
C ARG A 353 16.49 -18.72 -7.61
N ARG A 354 17.63 -18.38 -7.00
CA ARG A 354 18.32 -19.21 -5.99
C ARG A 354 17.73 -19.05 -4.58
N HIS A 355 17.02 -17.95 -4.34
CA HIS A 355 16.60 -17.51 -3.01
C HIS A 355 15.09 -17.19 -2.94
N PRO A 356 14.19 -18.17 -3.17
CA PRO A 356 12.74 -17.97 -3.03
C PRO A 356 12.30 -17.61 -1.60
N GLU A 357 13.12 -17.92 -0.60
CA GLU A 357 12.90 -17.59 0.82
C GLU A 357 13.10 -16.10 1.15
N PHE A 358 13.72 -15.32 0.26
CA PHE A 358 13.95 -13.90 0.50
C PHE A 358 12.81 -13.02 -0.04
N SER A 359 12.63 -11.87 0.60
CA SER A 359 11.63 -10.89 0.16
C SER A 359 12.09 -10.19 -1.12
N HIS A 360 11.13 -9.76 -1.95
CA HIS A 360 11.46 -8.97 -3.14
C HIS A 360 12.32 -7.74 -2.80
N LEU A 361 12.01 -7.05 -1.70
CA LEU A 361 12.74 -5.86 -1.27
C LEU A 361 14.16 -6.19 -0.78
N MET A 362 14.35 -7.33 -0.11
CA MET A 362 15.67 -7.82 0.28
C MET A 362 16.54 -8.13 -0.94
N LEU A 363 15.98 -8.81 -1.94
CA LEU A 363 16.70 -9.12 -3.18
C LEU A 363 17.11 -7.84 -3.91
N LEU A 364 16.23 -6.83 -3.96
CA LEU A 364 16.59 -5.51 -4.49
C LEU A 364 17.68 -4.82 -3.68
N ARG A 365 17.65 -4.93 -2.34
CA ARG A 365 18.68 -4.37 -1.46
C ARG A 365 20.03 -5.04 -1.67
N VAL A 366 20.06 -6.37 -1.76
CA VAL A 366 21.27 -7.14 -2.07
C VAL A 366 21.83 -6.74 -3.43
N SER A 367 20.96 -6.62 -4.44
CA SER A 367 21.33 -6.18 -5.79
C SER A 367 21.89 -4.76 -5.83
N LYS A 368 21.29 -3.83 -5.06
CA LYS A 368 21.80 -2.46 -4.93
C LYS A 368 23.17 -2.44 -4.24
N GLY A 369 23.35 -3.23 -3.18
CA GLY A 369 24.65 -3.37 -2.51
C GLY A 369 25.72 -3.94 -3.44
N TYR A 370 25.39 -4.93 -4.27
CA TYR A 370 26.31 -5.47 -5.27
C TYR A 370 26.69 -4.42 -6.33
N GLN A 371 25.73 -3.64 -6.82
CA GLN A 371 26.03 -2.50 -7.71
C GLN A 371 27.01 -1.52 -7.06
N GLU A 372 26.77 -1.10 -5.82
CA GLU A 372 27.64 -0.17 -5.09
C GLU A 372 29.04 -0.76 -4.84
N LEU A 373 29.15 -2.07 -4.61
CA LEU A 373 30.44 -2.77 -4.52
C LEU A 373 31.22 -2.63 -5.82
N LEU A 374 30.61 -2.92 -6.98
CA LEU A 374 31.31 -2.83 -8.27
C LEU A 374 31.67 -1.39 -8.63
N GLU A 375 30.78 -0.44 -8.38
CA GLU A 375 31.02 1.00 -8.61
C GLU A 375 32.25 1.52 -7.84
N ASN A 376 32.58 0.88 -6.70
CA ASN A 376 33.76 1.19 -5.89
C ASN A 376 34.97 0.33 -6.28
N CYS A 377 34.81 -0.99 -6.34
CA CYS A 377 35.89 -1.94 -6.54
C CYS A 377 36.52 -1.86 -7.93
N CYS A 378 35.73 -1.64 -8.98
CA CYS A 378 36.24 -1.53 -10.35
C CYS A 378 37.08 -0.28 -10.61
N LYS A 379 37.22 0.61 -9.62
CA LYS A 379 38.09 1.80 -9.66
C LYS A 379 39.37 1.62 -8.81
N THR A 380 39.53 0.49 -8.14
CA THR A 380 40.69 0.20 -7.28
C THR A 380 41.86 -0.34 -8.10
N SER A 381 43.06 -0.37 -7.51
CA SER A 381 44.26 -0.93 -8.14
C SER A 381 44.21 -2.45 -8.31
N ASN A 382 43.39 -3.16 -7.53
CA ASN A 382 43.19 -4.60 -7.64
C ASN A 382 41.69 -4.95 -7.49
N PRO A 383 40.89 -4.78 -8.56
CA PRO A 383 39.45 -5.02 -8.49
C PRO A 383 39.07 -6.43 -8.02
N PRO A 384 39.68 -7.54 -8.51
CA PRO A 384 39.35 -8.89 -8.05
C PRO A 384 39.50 -9.11 -6.54
N GLU A 385 40.54 -8.53 -5.94
CA GLU A 385 40.71 -8.60 -4.49
C GLU A 385 39.62 -7.81 -3.73
N CYS A 386 39.18 -6.68 -4.29
CA CYS A 386 38.13 -5.86 -3.71
C CYS A 386 36.76 -6.53 -3.80
N TYR A 387 36.29 -6.90 -5.01
CA TYR A 387 34.97 -7.49 -5.19
C TYR A 387 34.93 -8.97 -4.77
N GLY A 388 36.08 -9.64 -4.61
CA GLY A 388 36.17 -10.99 -4.04
C GLY A 388 35.62 -11.09 -2.62
N LYS A 389 35.52 -9.96 -1.89
CA LYS A 389 34.83 -9.85 -0.60
C LYS A 389 33.30 -9.72 -0.73
N GLY A 390 32.77 -9.78 -1.94
CA GLY A 390 31.36 -9.59 -2.25
C GLY A 390 30.46 -10.54 -1.47
N GLU A 391 30.84 -11.82 -1.32
CA GLU A 391 29.99 -12.80 -0.62
C GLU A 391 29.76 -12.42 0.86
N GLU A 392 30.77 -11.87 1.53
CA GLU A 392 30.67 -11.37 2.90
C GLU A 392 29.70 -10.18 2.99
N MET A 393 29.82 -9.23 2.06
CA MET A 393 28.95 -8.06 2.01
C MET A 393 27.49 -8.44 1.71
N LEU A 394 27.25 -9.36 0.76
CA LEU A 394 25.90 -9.85 0.45
C LEU A 394 25.29 -10.54 1.68
N LYS A 395 26.05 -11.41 2.37
CA LYS A 395 25.63 -12.05 3.62
C LYS A 395 25.27 -11.02 4.70
N LYS A 396 26.08 -9.97 4.86
CA LYS A 396 25.80 -8.89 5.81
C LYS A 396 24.48 -8.17 5.50
N GLN A 397 24.20 -7.85 4.23
CA GLN A 397 22.94 -7.19 3.84
C GLN A 397 21.72 -8.08 4.08
N VAL A 398 21.86 -9.40 3.84
CA VAL A 398 20.83 -10.39 4.16
C VAL A 398 20.61 -10.41 5.68
N GLN A 399 21.66 -10.62 6.47
CA GLN A 399 21.58 -10.70 7.94
C GLN A 399 20.92 -9.46 8.55
N GLU A 400 21.33 -8.25 8.17
CA GLU A 400 20.72 -7.01 8.68
C GLU A 400 19.21 -6.94 8.37
N SER A 401 18.78 -7.48 7.23
CA SER A 401 17.37 -7.49 6.84
C SER A 401 16.58 -8.54 7.63
N GLN A 402 17.18 -9.71 7.90
CA GLN A 402 16.60 -10.75 8.74
C GLN A 402 16.47 -10.28 10.19
N GLU A 403 17.50 -9.63 10.74
CA GLU A 403 17.49 -9.05 12.08
C GLU A 403 16.41 -7.98 12.22
N LEU A 404 16.24 -7.12 11.23
CA LEU A 404 15.18 -6.10 11.22
C LEU A 404 13.78 -6.74 11.21
N LEU A 405 13.59 -7.78 10.41
CA LEU A 405 12.32 -8.49 10.35
C LEU A 405 12.01 -9.20 11.67
N LYS A 406 13.00 -9.91 12.22
CA LYS A 406 12.91 -10.57 13.52
C LYS A 406 12.58 -9.59 14.62
N ALA A 407 13.29 -8.47 14.72
CA ALA A 407 13.02 -7.43 15.71
C ALA A 407 11.58 -6.88 15.62
N ASN A 408 11.05 -6.68 14.40
CA ASN A 408 9.66 -6.24 14.22
C ASN A 408 8.64 -7.30 14.64
N CYS A 409 8.90 -8.58 14.35
CA CYS A 409 7.99 -9.67 14.73
C CYS A 409 8.07 -10.02 16.21
N ASP A 410 9.25 -9.96 16.83
CA ASP A 410 9.43 -10.08 18.27
C ASP A 410 8.72 -8.94 18.99
N PHE A 411 8.81 -7.71 18.47
CA PHE A 411 8.06 -6.57 18.96
C PHE A 411 6.54 -6.79 18.87
N TYR A 412 6.04 -7.36 17.76
CA TYR A 412 4.63 -7.70 17.62
C TYR A 412 4.21 -8.79 18.62
N LYS A 413 4.94 -9.90 18.70
CA LYS A 413 4.68 -11.02 19.63
C LYS A 413 4.66 -10.57 21.09
N ALA A 414 5.59 -9.72 21.48
CA ALA A 414 5.69 -9.21 22.86
C ALA A 414 4.52 -8.31 23.27
N HIS A 415 3.81 -7.69 22.32
CA HIS A 415 2.79 -6.69 22.61
C HIS A 415 1.38 -7.07 22.16
N GLY A 416 1.21 -8.05 21.26
CA GLY A 416 -0.10 -8.45 20.73
C GLY A 416 -0.92 -7.25 20.25
N GLU A 417 -2.17 -7.13 20.70
CA GLU A 417 -3.03 -5.97 20.42
C GLU A 417 -2.45 -4.62 20.90
N GLY A 418 -1.59 -4.66 21.93
CA GLY A 418 -0.82 -3.53 22.44
C GLY A 418 0.17 -2.93 21.44
N CYS A 419 0.51 -3.67 20.37
CA CYS A 419 1.43 -3.24 19.32
C CYS A 419 0.96 -1.95 18.63
N SER A 420 -0.35 -1.80 18.40
CA SER A 420 -0.91 -0.59 17.80
C SER A 420 -0.60 0.68 18.61
N PHE A 421 -0.66 0.61 19.95
CA PHE A 421 -0.35 1.78 20.79
C PHE A 421 1.13 2.14 20.74
N ARG A 422 2.02 1.14 20.73
CA ARG A 422 3.47 1.37 20.68
C ARG A 422 3.91 1.90 19.30
N LEU A 423 3.36 1.35 18.22
CA LEU A 423 3.55 1.89 16.88
C LEU A 423 3.08 3.33 16.81
N LEU A 424 1.94 3.65 17.41
CA LEU A 424 1.41 5.02 17.46
C LEU A 424 2.38 5.99 18.11
N VAL A 425 2.95 5.65 19.27
CA VAL A 425 3.98 6.47 19.93
C VAL A 425 5.20 6.62 19.02
N ARG A 426 5.74 5.51 18.51
CA ARG A 426 6.95 5.49 17.68
C ARG A 426 6.80 6.31 16.40
N TYR A 427 5.69 6.17 15.69
CA TYR A 427 5.44 6.87 14.43
C TYR A 427 5.00 8.32 14.63
N THR A 428 4.34 8.65 15.74
CA THR A 428 4.08 10.06 16.11
C THR A 428 5.39 10.79 16.41
N LYS A 429 6.38 10.13 17.06
CA LYS A 429 7.71 10.72 17.27
C LYS A 429 8.45 11.00 15.95
N LYS A 430 8.38 10.06 14.99
CA LYS A 430 9.04 10.16 13.67
C LYS A 430 8.36 11.18 12.73
N MET A 431 7.04 11.30 12.82
CA MET A 431 6.20 12.07 11.88
C MET A 431 5.08 12.83 12.62
N PRO A 432 5.42 13.74 13.54
CA PRO A 432 4.42 14.46 14.35
C PRO A 432 3.54 15.43 13.53
N GLN A 433 3.93 15.73 12.29
CA GLN A 433 3.16 16.58 11.36
C GLN A 433 1.89 15.90 10.85
N LEU A 434 1.84 14.56 10.80
CA LEU A 434 0.64 13.84 10.37
C LEU A 434 -0.53 14.09 11.32
N SER A 435 -1.75 14.17 10.79
CA SER A 435 -2.96 14.28 11.61
C SER A 435 -3.17 13.03 12.47
N SER A 436 -3.97 13.16 13.54
CA SER A 436 -4.30 12.02 14.39
C SER A 436 -5.00 10.90 13.63
N ARG A 437 -5.86 11.24 12.66
CA ARG A 437 -6.56 10.26 11.81
C ARG A 437 -5.59 9.46 10.95
N GLU A 438 -4.60 10.12 10.35
CA GLU A 438 -3.57 9.47 9.53
C GLU A 438 -2.67 8.57 10.36
N LEU A 439 -2.22 9.03 11.54
CA LEU A 439 -1.39 8.23 12.45
C LEU A 439 -2.14 6.98 12.92
N LEU A 440 -3.42 7.10 13.25
CA LEU A 440 -4.28 5.97 13.60
C LEU A 440 -4.43 4.98 12.44
N HIS A 441 -4.63 5.50 11.22
CA HIS A 441 -4.78 4.68 10.02
C HIS A 441 -3.51 3.88 9.73
N PHE A 442 -2.36 4.55 9.54
CA PHE A 442 -1.11 3.89 9.16
C PHE A 442 -0.64 2.91 10.24
N THR A 443 -0.77 3.25 11.52
CA THR A 443 -0.31 2.34 12.59
C THR A 443 -1.25 1.16 12.80
N LYS A 444 -2.54 1.30 12.51
CA LYS A 444 -3.48 0.16 12.42
C LYS A 444 -3.09 -0.79 11.29
N GLU A 445 -2.80 -0.27 10.10
CA GLU A 445 -2.38 -1.10 8.96
C GLU A 445 -1.06 -1.82 9.25
N MET A 446 -0.06 -1.13 9.83
CA MET A 446 1.20 -1.78 10.23
C MET A 446 0.98 -2.90 11.26
N ALA A 447 0.10 -2.70 12.24
CA ALA A 447 -0.23 -3.74 13.21
C ALA A 447 -0.93 -4.94 12.54
N ALA A 448 -1.84 -4.68 11.60
CA ALA A 448 -2.52 -5.72 10.84
C ALA A 448 -1.55 -6.55 9.98
N VAL A 449 -0.58 -5.89 9.35
CA VAL A 449 0.53 -6.55 8.62
C VAL A 449 1.33 -7.44 9.57
N GLY A 450 1.69 -6.95 10.76
CA GLY A 450 2.35 -7.75 11.79
C GLY A 450 1.54 -9.01 12.17
N GLY A 451 0.23 -8.85 12.35
CA GLY A 451 -0.68 -9.96 12.67
C GLY A 451 -0.87 -10.98 11.55
N LYS A 452 -0.82 -10.53 10.29
CA LYS A 452 -0.90 -11.43 9.12
C LYS A 452 0.42 -12.17 8.89
N CYS A 453 1.55 -11.49 9.06
CA CYS A 453 2.84 -11.99 8.60
C CYS A 453 3.68 -12.67 9.68
N CYS A 454 3.72 -12.14 10.90
CA CYS A 454 4.59 -12.69 11.94
C CYS A 454 4.22 -14.09 12.47
N PRO A 455 2.99 -14.61 12.26
CA PRO A 455 2.69 -16.03 12.50
C PRO A 455 3.20 -16.99 11.42
N LEU A 456 3.60 -16.49 10.24
CA LEU A 456 4.09 -17.34 9.16
C LEU A 456 5.45 -17.95 9.52
N SER A 457 5.83 -19.03 8.85
CA SER A 457 7.17 -19.63 8.96
C SER A 457 8.23 -18.69 8.38
N GLU A 458 9.49 -18.76 8.84
CA GLU A 458 10.54 -17.80 8.45
C GLU A 458 10.69 -17.63 6.92
N ASP A 459 10.56 -18.72 6.16
CA ASP A 459 10.54 -18.77 4.69
C ASP A 459 9.34 -18.06 4.05
N LYS A 460 8.22 -17.93 4.76
CA LYS A 460 6.98 -17.26 4.31
C LYS A 460 6.77 -15.88 4.92
N ILE A 461 7.54 -15.48 5.94
CA ILE A 461 7.46 -14.13 6.53
C ILE A 461 8.07 -13.09 5.58
N PHE A 462 9.14 -13.44 4.87
CA PHE A 462 9.91 -12.47 4.07
C PHE A 462 9.08 -11.75 2.99
N PRO A 463 8.19 -12.40 2.22
CA PRO A 463 7.34 -11.71 1.23
C PRO A 463 6.33 -10.69 1.79
N CYS A 464 6.25 -10.52 3.11
CA CYS A 464 5.32 -9.60 3.76
C CYS A 464 5.53 -8.13 3.31
N VAL A 465 4.49 -7.58 2.69
CA VAL A 465 4.58 -6.46 1.75
C VAL A 465 4.86 -5.10 2.43
N ASP A 466 5.68 -4.27 1.79
CA ASP A 466 6.06 -2.90 2.20
C ASP A 466 4.98 -1.82 1.86
N LEU A 467 3.72 -2.22 1.72
CA LEU A 467 2.65 -1.36 1.16
C LEU A 467 2.39 -0.12 2.00
N VAL A 468 2.43 -0.24 3.33
CA VAL A 468 2.10 0.87 4.23
C VAL A 468 3.13 2.00 4.15
N LEU A 469 4.42 1.68 3.96
CA LEU A 469 5.44 2.72 3.75
C LEU A 469 5.24 3.41 2.39
N GLY A 470 4.79 2.68 1.37
CA GLY A 470 4.34 3.27 0.10
C GLY A 470 3.20 4.28 0.29
N GLN A 471 2.17 3.92 1.06
CA GLN A 471 1.06 4.86 1.35
C GLN A 471 1.55 6.14 2.06
N ILE A 472 2.46 6.01 3.04
CA ILE A 472 3.06 7.18 3.72
C ILE A 472 3.82 8.05 2.72
N CYS A 473 4.56 7.45 1.78
CA CYS A 473 5.28 8.19 0.75
C CYS A 473 4.37 8.88 -0.24
N ARG A 474 3.29 8.24 -0.71
CA ARG A 474 2.26 8.90 -1.55
C ARG A 474 1.69 10.11 -0.84
N ARG A 475 1.23 9.92 0.41
CA ARG A 475 0.75 11.03 1.24
C ARG A 475 1.79 12.13 1.41
N HIS A 476 3.07 11.80 1.57
CA HIS A 476 4.15 12.77 1.67
C HIS A 476 4.34 13.61 0.41
N TYR A 477 4.16 13.00 -0.77
CA TYR A 477 4.31 13.72 -2.03
C TYR A 477 3.20 14.75 -2.25
N ASP A 478 1.99 14.46 -1.78
CA ASP A 478 0.85 15.38 -1.89
C ASP A 478 0.98 16.55 -0.90
N SER A 479 1.43 16.27 0.33
CA SER A 479 1.72 17.30 1.32
C SER A 479 2.90 16.86 2.18
N THR A 480 3.99 17.63 2.07
CA THR A 480 5.28 17.31 2.68
C THR A 480 5.17 17.15 4.20
N ILE A 481 5.56 15.98 4.69
CA ILE A 481 5.57 15.66 6.13
C ILE A 481 6.79 16.29 6.82
N ASN A 482 8.00 15.82 6.51
CA ASN A 482 9.26 16.39 6.98
C ASN A 482 10.45 15.96 6.09
N PRO A 483 11.63 16.62 6.18
CA PRO A 483 12.79 16.30 5.33
C PRO A 483 13.36 14.89 5.54
N LYS A 484 13.28 14.33 6.75
CA LYS A 484 13.78 12.97 7.03
C LYS A 484 12.93 11.93 6.30
N VAL A 485 11.60 12.11 6.25
CA VAL A 485 10.67 11.29 5.46
C VAL A 485 10.90 11.47 3.97
N CYS A 486 11.10 12.70 3.49
CA CYS A 486 11.41 12.99 2.09
C CYS A 486 12.61 12.17 1.62
N LYS A 487 13.69 12.16 2.40
CA LYS A 487 14.88 11.35 2.14
C LYS A 487 14.56 9.85 2.03
N CYS A 488 13.76 9.30 2.95
CA CYS A 488 13.40 7.88 2.90
C CYS A 488 12.47 7.51 1.75
N CYS A 489 11.61 8.42 1.32
CA CYS A 489 10.68 8.20 0.22
C CYS A 489 11.35 8.34 -1.15
N SER A 490 12.32 9.23 -1.30
CA SER A 490 12.88 9.60 -2.61
C SER A 490 14.26 9.01 -2.92
N ASN A 491 15.06 8.60 -1.93
CA ASN A 491 16.44 8.19 -2.21
C ASN A 491 16.56 6.84 -2.93
N SER A 492 15.91 5.80 -2.42
CA SER A 492 16.01 4.45 -2.97
C SER A 492 14.84 3.60 -2.52
N TYR A 493 14.14 3.00 -3.48
CA TYR A 493 13.07 2.04 -3.18
C TYR A 493 13.59 0.86 -2.35
N ALA A 494 14.71 0.27 -2.75
CA ALA A 494 15.33 -0.88 -2.07
C ALA A 494 15.74 -0.59 -0.62
N LEU A 495 16.02 0.68 -0.28
CA LEU A 495 16.44 1.11 1.06
C LEU A 495 15.34 1.80 1.87
N ARG A 496 14.11 1.86 1.35
CA ARG A 496 12.98 2.55 1.99
C ARG A 496 12.73 2.04 3.40
N ARG A 497 12.47 0.74 3.56
CA ARG A 497 12.21 0.11 4.86
C ARG A 497 13.32 0.34 5.89
N PRO A 498 14.60 0.03 5.63
CA PRO A 498 15.67 0.30 6.60
C PRO A 498 15.83 1.80 6.90
N CYS A 499 15.56 2.70 5.94
CA CYS A 499 15.56 4.14 6.19
C CYS A 499 14.46 4.54 7.19
N PHE A 500 13.21 4.12 6.97
CA PHE A 500 12.10 4.39 7.88
C PHE A 500 12.32 3.83 9.29
N SER A 501 12.90 2.62 9.38
CA SER A 501 13.23 2.00 10.67
C SER A 501 14.21 2.86 11.49
N LYS A 502 15.19 3.48 10.82
CA LYS A 502 16.22 4.36 11.41
C LYS A 502 15.77 5.81 11.65
N LEU A 503 14.57 6.21 11.22
CA LEU A 503 14.06 7.56 11.53
C LEU A 503 14.03 7.82 13.04
N GLU A 504 14.52 8.96 13.47
CA GLU A 504 14.44 9.38 14.87
C GLU A 504 13.37 10.44 15.06
N ILE A 505 13.34 11.08 16.24
CA ILE A 505 12.47 12.23 16.50
C ILE A 505 12.77 13.32 15.47
N ASP A 506 11.73 13.99 14.99
CA ASP A 506 11.92 15.19 14.17
C ASP A 506 12.26 16.39 15.06
N GLU A 507 13.55 16.74 15.11
CA GLU A 507 14.06 17.88 15.88
C GLU A 507 13.54 19.23 15.40
N LYS A 508 13.05 19.33 14.16
CA LYS A 508 12.48 20.57 13.61
C LYS A 508 11.00 20.75 13.93
N TYR A 509 10.37 19.73 14.51
CA TYR A 509 8.96 19.82 14.89
C TYR A 509 8.78 20.78 16.07
N VAL A 510 7.85 21.72 15.92
CA VAL A 510 7.44 22.62 17.00
C VAL A 510 6.30 21.96 17.77
N PRO A 511 6.48 21.60 19.05
CA PRO A 511 5.44 20.93 19.82
C PRO A 511 4.19 21.80 19.98
N ILE A 512 3.01 21.17 19.98
CA ILE A 512 1.76 21.86 20.26
C ILE A 512 1.76 22.40 21.71
N PRO A 513 1.08 23.52 22.00
CA PRO A 513 0.96 24.02 23.37
C PRO A 513 0.17 23.03 24.24
N LEU A 514 0.53 22.94 25.53
CA LEU A 514 -0.28 22.22 26.52
C LEU A 514 -1.47 23.08 26.91
N THR A 515 -2.65 22.68 26.46
CA THR A 515 -3.90 23.39 26.76
C THR A 515 -4.95 22.41 27.29
N PRO A 516 -5.91 22.85 28.13
CA PRO A 516 -6.91 21.95 28.72
C PRO A 516 -7.75 21.20 27.68
N ASP A 517 -8.01 21.79 26.51
CA ASP A 517 -8.72 21.17 25.37
C ASP A 517 -7.99 19.95 24.78
N LEU A 518 -6.71 19.75 25.09
CA LEU A 518 -6.03 18.49 24.77
C LEU A 518 -6.59 17.30 25.57
N PHE A 519 -7.40 17.54 26.61
CA PHE A 519 -7.88 16.55 27.55
C PHE A 519 -9.40 16.63 27.79
N THR A 520 -10.17 16.90 26.73
CA THR A 520 -11.62 16.82 26.80
C THR A 520 -12.10 15.37 26.71
N PHE A 521 -12.91 14.98 27.70
CA PHE A 521 -13.38 13.64 27.97
C PHE A 521 -14.84 13.72 28.40
N HIS A 522 -15.69 12.85 27.85
CA HIS A 522 -17.14 12.84 28.09
C HIS A 522 -17.60 11.47 28.60
N GLU A 523 -18.87 11.36 28.98
CA GLU A 523 -19.48 10.11 29.45
C GLU A 523 -19.37 8.94 28.45
N ASP A 524 -19.22 9.22 27.16
CA ASP A 524 -19.03 8.22 26.09
C ASP A 524 -17.79 7.34 26.32
N LEU A 525 -16.80 7.82 27.08
CA LEU A 525 -15.63 7.07 27.51
C LEU A 525 -15.94 5.82 28.33
N CYS A 526 -17.12 5.75 28.94
CA CYS A 526 -17.53 4.57 29.69
C CYS A 526 -17.77 3.36 28.77
N ALA A 527 -17.93 3.59 27.46
CA ALA A 527 -17.89 2.52 26.45
C ALA A 527 -16.44 2.05 26.17
N THR A 528 -16.24 0.73 26.13
CA THR A 528 -14.90 0.11 25.93
C THR A 528 -14.24 0.52 24.62
N GLN A 529 -14.99 0.57 23.52
CA GLN A 529 -14.46 0.95 22.20
C GLN A 529 -14.00 2.42 22.19
N GLU A 530 -14.79 3.30 22.79
CA GLU A 530 -14.46 4.72 22.88
C GLU A 530 -13.25 4.96 23.79
N THR A 531 -13.13 4.21 24.90
CA THR A 531 -11.90 4.26 25.72
C THR A 531 -10.66 3.95 24.89
N VAL A 532 -10.68 2.89 24.07
CA VAL A 532 -9.53 2.49 23.27
C VAL A 532 -9.15 3.58 22.27
N LEU A 533 -10.15 4.18 21.62
CA LEU A 533 -9.94 5.27 20.67
C LEU A 533 -9.39 6.53 21.34
N GLN A 534 -10.01 6.97 22.44
CA GLN A 534 -9.57 8.16 23.17
C GLN A 534 -8.20 7.98 23.80
N LYS A 535 -7.87 6.79 24.30
CA LYS A 535 -6.51 6.45 24.74
C LYS A 535 -5.50 6.64 23.60
N LYS A 536 -5.79 6.18 22.39
CA LYS A 536 -4.90 6.38 21.23
C LYS A 536 -4.77 7.87 20.85
N LYS A 537 -5.88 8.62 20.82
CA LYS A 537 -5.87 10.07 20.57
C LYS A 537 -5.03 10.81 21.63
N LEU A 538 -5.17 10.46 22.90
CA LEU A 538 -4.40 10.99 24.01
C LEU A 538 -2.90 10.74 23.82
N LEU A 539 -2.49 9.51 23.46
CA LEU A 539 -1.08 9.21 23.17
C LEU A 539 -0.50 10.11 22.06
N ILE A 540 -1.26 10.32 20.97
CA ILE A 540 -0.83 11.20 19.88
C ILE A 540 -0.63 12.62 20.39
N ARG A 541 -1.64 13.17 21.09
CA ARG A 541 -1.58 14.54 21.64
C ARG A 541 -0.39 14.71 22.58
N LEU A 542 -0.15 13.74 23.48
CA LEU A 542 0.95 13.77 24.43
C LEU A 542 2.32 13.74 23.74
N VAL A 543 2.50 12.90 22.73
CA VAL A 543 3.75 12.84 21.96
C VAL A 543 3.95 14.10 21.13
N LYS A 544 2.89 14.67 20.54
CA LYS A 544 2.95 15.96 19.85
C LYS A 544 3.24 17.13 20.79
N TYR A 545 2.78 17.07 22.03
CA TYR A 545 3.08 18.07 23.05
C TYR A 545 4.52 17.91 23.56
N LYS A 546 4.97 16.68 23.79
CA LYS A 546 6.31 16.37 24.29
C LYS A 546 6.92 15.20 23.49
N PRO A 547 7.58 15.47 22.34
CA PRO A 547 8.16 14.40 21.51
C PRO A 547 9.20 13.53 22.22
N THR A 548 9.84 14.09 23.25
CA THR A 548 10.83 13.41 24.11
C THR A 548 10.20 12.69 25.31
N ILE A 549 8.87 12.57 25.39
CA ILE A 549 8.20 11.85 26.47
C ILE A 549 8.71 10.40 26.57
N THR A 550 9.08 10.01 27.79
CA THR A 550 9.59 8.66 28.07
C THR A 550 8.45 7.67 28.26
N ASP A 551 8.74 6.38 28.18
CA ASP A 551 7.74 5.33 28.36
C ASP A 551 7.20 5.31 29.80
N GLU A 552 8.00 5.69 30.79
CA GLU A 552 7.60 5.81 32.20
C GLU A 552 6.66 6.99 32.41
N GLN A 553 6.98 8.16 31.84
CA GLN A 553 6.10 9.33 31.89
C GLN A 553 4.77 9.04 31.20
N LEU A 554 4.82 8.41 30.03
CA LEU A 554 3.63 8.00 29.31
C LEU A 554 2.79 7.01 30.11
N LYS A 555 3.43 6.01 30.73
CA LYS A 555 2.76 5.03 31.60
C LYS A 555 2.07 5.72 32.77
N SER A 556 2.73 6.68 33.44
CA SER A 556 2.14 7.46 34.53
C SER A 556 0.87 8.19 34.11
N ILE A 557 0.91 8.90 32.98
CA ILE A 557 -0.26 9.63 32.46
C ILE A 557 -1.38 8.64 32.10
N ILE A 558 -1.06 7.55 31.41
CA ILE A 558 -2.08 6.56 31.03
C ILE A 558 -2.71 5.88 32.25
N THR A 559 -1.95 5.59 33.30
CA THR A 559 -2.51 5.09 34.57
C THR A 559 -3.45 6.11 35.20
N SER A 560 -3.08 7.39 35.22
CA SER A 560 -3.92 8.47 35.71
C SER A 560 -5.22 8.61 34.89
N PHE A 561 -5.15 8.47 33.57
CA PHE A 561 -6.30 8.50 32.67
C PHE A 561 -7.27 7.34 32.95
N LEU A 562 -6.74 6.12 33.10
CA LEU A 562 -7.55 4.94 33.39
C LEU A 562 -8.21 5.03 34.78
N GLY A 563 -7.50 5.56 35.78
CA GLY A 563 -8.03 5.80 37.12
C GLY A 563 -9.15 6.84 37.13
N MET A 564 -8.99 7.95 36.41
CA MET A 564 -10.05 8.96 36.23
C MET A 564 -11.29 8.34 35.57
N ARG A 565 -11.12 7.59 34.48
CA ARG A 565 -12.23 6.89 33.82
C ARG A 565 -12.95 5.94 34.78
N GLU A 566 -12.20 5.12 35.51
CA GLU A 566 -12.78 4.17 36.45
C GLU A 566 -13.57 4.88 37.56
N LYS A 567 -13.07 6.02 38.05
CA LYS A 567 -13.77 6.84 39.03
C LYS A 567 -15.06 7.42 38.47
N CYS A 568 -15.01 8.07 37.30
CA CYS A 568 -16.16 8.79 36.76
C CYS A 568 -17.24 7.88 36.16
N CYS A 569 -16.87 6.73 35.60
CA CYS A 569 -17.86 5.75 35.15
C CYS A 569 -18.54 4.97 36.29
N LYS A 570 -18.20 5.26 37.55
CA LYS A 570 -18.90 4.77 38.75
C LYS A 570 -19.67 5.88 39.48
N ALA A 571 -19.57 7.14 39.02
CA ALA A 571 -20.30 8.26 39.58
C ALA A 571 -21.76 8.25 39.12
N GLU A 572 -22.66 8.91 39.86
CA GLU A 572 -24.06 9.05 39.44
C GLU A 572 -24.22 10.00 38.25
N ASP A 573 -23.42 11.08 38.22
CA ASP A 573 -23.33 12.02 37.10
C ASP A 573 -21.93 11.91 36.46
N HIS A 574 -21.84 11.15 35.37
CA HIS A 574 -20.59 10.89 34.67
C HIS A 574 -19.98 12.16 34.10
N GLU A 575 -20.79 13.00 33.46
CA GLU A 575 -20.34 14.18 32.72
C GLU A 575 -19.81 15.26 33.68
N ALA A 576 -20.52 15.49 34.80
CA ALA A 576 -20.03 16.37 35.86
C ALA A 576 -18.70 15.86 36.45
N CYS A 577 -18.58 14.55 36.72
CA CYS A 577 -17.33 13.98 37.23
C CYS A 577 -16.17 14.16 36.26
N PHE A 578 -16.35 13.89 34.97
CA PHE A 578 -15.29 14.09 33.98
C PHE A 578 -14.89 15.58 33.90
N GLY A 579 -15.84 16.51 33.96
CA GLY A 579 -15.56 17.93 34.02
C GLY A 579 -14.65 18.34 35.18
N GLU A 580 -14.87 17.77 36.37
CA GLU A 580 -14.05 18.05 37.57
C GLU A 580 -12.68 17.38 37.52
N GLU A 581 -12.63 16.09 37.18
CA GLU A 581 -11.39 15.30 37.22
C GLU A 581 -10.39 15.69 36.12
N VAL A 582 -10.86 16.25 35.00
CA VAL A 582 -9.99 16.74 33.91
C VAL A 582 -9.01 17.80 34.40
N ALA A 583 -9.38 18.66 35.34
CA ALA A 583 -8.48 19.67 35.90
C ALA A 583 -7.33 19.05 36.71
N SER A 584 -7.63 18.00 37.47
CA SER A 584 -6.65 17.20 38.22
C SER A 584 -5.71 16.46 37.27
N PHE A 585 -6.28 15.82 36.24
CA PHE A 585 -5.52 15.13 35.20
C PHE A 585 -4.59 16.07 34.42
N PHE A 586 -5.08 17.24 34.01
CA PHE A 586 -4.30 18.29 33.34
C PHE A 586 -3.12 18.74 34.21
N SER A 587 -3.36 18.93 35.51
CA SER A 587 -2.32 19.32 36.46
C SER A 587 -1.20 18.28 36.51
N HIS A 588 -1.54 16.99 36.57
CA HIS A 588 -0.56 15.90 36.51
C HIS A 588 0.23 15.90 35.18
N ALA A 589 -0.46 16.01 34.04
CA ALA A 589 0.20 16.07 32.73
C ALA A 589 1.14 17.29 32.59
N SER A 590 0.81 18.41 33.25
CA SER A 590 1.62 19.63 33.25
C SER A 590 2.94 19.49 34.04
N LEU A 591 2.98 18.65 35.08
CA LEU A 591 4.19 18.42 35.88
C LEU A 591 5.29 17.74 35.08
N ILE A 592 4.91 16.93 34.09
CA ILE A 592 5.84 16.25 33.17
C ILE A 592 6.60 17.26 32.28
N LYS A 593 6.13 18.51 32.16
CA LYS A 593 6.86 19.61 31.51
C LYS A 593 8.14 20.00 32.26
N LYS A 594 8.13 19.93 33.61
CA LYS A 594 9.17 20.53 34.47
C LYS A 594 10.42 19.67 34.59
N GLU A 595 10.32 18.36 34.37
CA GLU A 595 11.44 17.42 34.51
C GLU A 595 12.47 17.50 33.34
N GLY A 596 12.25 18.35 32.34
CA GLY A 596 13.15 18.54 31.20
C GLY A 596 14.28 19.58 31.40
N ARG A 597 14.39 20.20 32.58
CA ARG A 597 15.55 21.05 32.95
C ARG A 597 16.37 20.33 34.02
N PRO A 598 17.70 20.18 33.89
CA PRO A 598 18.52 19.69 34.99
C PRO A 598 18.57 20.78 36.07
N GLY A 599 17.67 20.69 37.06
CA GLY A 599 17.56 21.72 38.08
C GLY A 599 16.51 21.39 39.13
N ARG A 600 16.96 20.73 40.20
CA ARG A 600 16.44 20.71 41.58
C ARG A 600 14.94 21.00 41.74
N CYS A 601 14.14 19.98 42.04
CA CYS A 601 13.03 20.07 43.00
C CYS A 601 12.40 18.69 43.27
N ALA A 602 13.10 17.85 44.04
CA ALA A 602 12.49 16.74 44.78
C ALA A 602 12.45 17.13 46.25
N TYR A 603 11.61 18.10 46.61
CA TYR A 603 11.46 18.52 48.02
C TYR A 603 10.14 19.24 48.27
N LEU A 604 9.00 18.74 47.76
CA LEU A 604 7.70 19.37 48.08
C LEU A 604 6.49 18.44 48.16
N TYR A 605 6.66 17.11 48.17
CA TYR A 605 5.52 16.16 48.24
C TYR A 605 5.44 15.25 49.47
N PHE A 606 6.20 15.55 50.54
CA PHE A 606 6.16 14.76 51.79
C PHE A 606 5.99 15.63 53.05
N LYS A 607 5.16 16.67 53.00
CA LYS A 607 4.94 17.54 54.17
C LYS A 607 3.48 17.75 54.59
N ASN A 608 2.56 16.91 54.13
CA ASN A 608 1.18 16.91 54.62
C ASN A 608 0.68 15.48 54.82
N LEU A 609 1.21 14.79 55.85
CA LEU A 609 0.48 13.77 56.60
C LEU A 609 1.26 13.43 57.88
N LEU A 610 0.58 13.67 59.00
CA LEU A 610 0.81 13.15 60.36
C LEU A 610 1.70 13.95 61.33
N GLN A 611 1.00 14.45 62.35
CA GLN A 611 1.44 15.09 63.57
C GLN A 611 1.91 14.06 64.63
N LEU A 612 2.65 14.58 65.64
CA LEU A 612 2.93 14.08 67.01
C LEU A 612 4.26 13.29 67.23
N PRO A 613 4.88 13.35 68.43
CA PRO A 613 5.61 14.52 68.95
C PRO A 613 7.04 14.21 69.50
N ARG A 614 7.84 15.28 69.58
CA ARG A 614 9.11 15.53 70.33
C ARG A 614 9.84 14.35 71.03
N MET A 615 11.14 14.18 70.71
CA MET A 615 12.24 14.10 71.69
C MET A 615 13.65 14.32 71.05
N VAL A 616 14.35 15.34 71.58
CA VAL A 616 15.82 15.59 71.79
C VAL A 616 16.85 15.42 70.64
N PRO A 617 17.81 16.37 70.46
CA PRO A 617 18.71 16.42 69.30
C PRO A 617 20.13 15.87 69.59
N PHE A 618 20.80 15.27 68.60
CA PHE A 618 22.26 15.16 68.61
C PHE A 618 22.90 15.31 67.22
N ARG A 619 23.97 16.12 67.21
CA ARG A 619 24.87 16.52 66.12
C ARG A 619 25.55 15.34 65.43
N PHE A 620 26.01 15.51 64.19
CA PHE A 620 27.39 15.32 63.68
C PHE A 620 27.39 15.77 62.18
N LEU A 621 28.00 16.90 61.83
CA LEU A 621 29.40 17.13 61.41
C LEU A 621 29.73 16.70 59.96
N LYS A 622 30.06 17.73 59.16
CA LYS A 622 30.94 17.81 57.98
C LYS A 622 31.67 16.51 57.57
N LYS A 623 31.66 16.24 56.26
CA LYS A 623 32.82 16.39 55.35
C LYS A 623 32.46 15.97 53.91
N GLU A 624 32.87 16.79 52.94
CA GLU A 624 33.13 16.42 51.52
C GLU A 624 34.27 15.34 51.46
N PRO A 625 34.86 14.92 50.31
CA PRO A 625 34.63 15.23 48.88
C PRO A 625 34.80 14.00 47.94
N TYR A 626 34.81 14.29 46.62
CA TYR A 626 35.57 13.65 45.53
C TYR A 626 34.85 12.82 44.47
N CYS A 627 34.95 13.36 43.25
CA CYS A 627 34.91 12.67 41.97
C CYS A 627 36.07 11.68 41.84
N LEU A 628 35.84 10.57 41.14
CA LEU A 628 36.90 9.85 40.43
C LEU A 628 36.40 9.35 39.08
N HIS A 629 37.28 9.57 38.11
CA HIS A 629 37.19 9.37 36.68
C HIS A 629 37.47 7.91 36.26
N LEU A 630 37.13 7.63 34.99
CA LEU A 630 37.78 6.74 34.00
C LEU A 630 37.17 5.36 33.66
N ASN A 631 36.86 5.26 32.36
CA ASN A 631 37.10 4.19 31.37
C ASN A 631 36.72 2.73 31.69
N ILE A 632 35.89 2.13 30.83
CA ILE A 632 36.30 1.40 29.60
C ILE A 632 35.23 1.63 28.53
#